data_AF-A0A0J1ELA5-F1
#
_entry.id   AF-A0A0J1ELA5-F1
#
_cell.length_a   1.000
_cell.length_b   1.000
_cell.length_c   1.000
_cell.angle_alpha   90.00
_cell.angle_beta   90.00
_cell.angle_gamma   90.00
#
_symmetry.space_group_name_H-M   'P 1'
#
loop_
_entity.id
_entity.type
_entity.pdbx_description
1 polymer ?
#
loop_
_entity_poly.entity_id
_entity_poly.type
_entity_poly.pdbx_seq_one_letter_code
_entity_poly.pdbx_strand_id
1 'polypeptide(L)'
;MIRWLASYPKSGNTWVRIFLWAYWNDDGTDKEVALDRIPEISHSESRLKRYEELAGQSIASWNAARVASLRFAVQKSVAMQLKPHQVVKTHSVRARIADVPLIVPQWTDRAIYLLRHPMDVVDSYADHCGLSIDQTVRMMCNRAHRVGGDGKMVVQYLDSWSEHVRSWTENVFFPTLVVRYEDLVANPGRFFEAILSFLGYPVDEDRLQRTIQRTSLTRLQGREAKDHFCELSDRSAGGRFFRHGVAGRWMSVLSDEQVSRMDADHSEMMLRFGYRSDGIVPESDVHVLGTDSSPSRVELPIDHGCNAASTTQANSLASSHAIRRWLVSNLIRGVSPSRLAEMSCEHGIEPEEIEIELDFALHHPYVLGALDALSVKSCCSCASEGSMNSLQCICE
;
A
#
# COMPACT_ATOMS: atom_id res chain seq x y z
N MET A 1 -1.21 -15.69 -11.93
CA MET A 1 -1.40 -14.34 -11.32
C MET A 1 -0.70 -14.32 -9.96
N ILE A 2 -0.18 -13.16 -9.54
CA ILE A 2 0.60 -12.98 -8.31
C ILE A 2 -0.32 -12.73 -7.12
N ARG A 3 -0.05 -13.44 -6.02
CA ARG A 3 -0.59 -13.11 -4.71
C ARG A 3 0.50 -12.44 -3.89
N TRP A 4 0.31 -11.18 -3.55
CA TRP A 4 1.32 -10.39 -2.85
C TRP A 4 1.24 -10.59 -1.34
N LEU A 5 2.40 -10.65 -0.70
CA LEU A 5 2.57 -10.39 0.72
C LEU A 5 3.41 -9.12 0.85
N ALA A 6 2.71 -7.99 0.94
CA ALA A 6 3.27 -6.66 0.97
C ALA A 6 3.33 -6.12 2.40
N SER A 7 4.38 -5.36 2.71
CA SER A 7 4.47 -4.66 4.00
C SER A 7 5.54 -3.58 3.94
N TYR A 8 5.41 -2.51 4.73
CA TYR A 8 6.59 -1.72 5.09
C TYR A 8 7.58 -2.63 5.84
N PRO A 9 8.91 -2.48 5.69
CA PRO A 9 9.88 -3.30 6.43
C PRO A 9 9.55 -3.38 7.92
N LYS A 10 9.77 -4.56 8.52
CA LYS A 10 9.56 -4.84 9.96
C LYS A 10 8.11 -4.84 10.46
N SER A 11 7.14 -4.98 9.55
CA SER A 11 5.71 -5.11 9.88
C SER A 11 5.21 -6.58 9.99
N GLY A 12 6.09 -7.55 10.27
CA GLY A 12 5.67 -8.95 10.53
C GLY A 12 5.65 -9.90 9.31
N ASN A 13 6.15 -9.49 8.15
CA ASN A 13 6.17 -10.29 6.91
C ASN A 13 6.79 -11.69 7.07
N THR A 14 7.91 -11.79 7.79
CA THR A 14 8.60 -13.06 8.00
C THR A 14 7.77 -14.04 8.82
N TRP A 15 7.02 -13.58 9.82
CA TRP A 15 6.18 -14.47 10.63
C TRP A 15 5.07 -15.11 9.80
N VAL A 16 4.36 -14.33 8.98
CA VAL A 16 3.32 -14.85 8.08
C VAL A 16 3.90 -15.85 7.07
N ARG A 17 5.11 -15.61 6.55
CA ARG A 17 5.76 -16.54 5.61
C ARG A 17 6.15 -17.86 6.27
N ILE A 18 6.67 -17.79 7.50
CA ILE A 18 6.99 -18.97 8.31
C ILE A 18 5.71 -19.76 8.59
N PHE A 19 4.63 -19.08 8.98
CA PHE A 19 3.32 -19.69 9.19
C PHE A 19 2.82 -20.40 7.93
N LEU A 20 2.79 -19.72 6.78
CA LEU A 20 2.32 -20.32 5.53
C LEU A 20 3.16 -21.54 5.10
N TRP A 21 4.48 -21.48 5.27
CA TRP A 21 5.35 -22.63 4.98
C TRP A 21 5.03 -23.80 5.93
N ALA A 22 4.90 -23.52 7.23
CA ALA A 22 4.66 -24.54 8.25
C ALA A 22 3.28 -25.18 8.10
N TYR A 23 2.26 -24.38 7.77
CA TYR A 23 0.90 -24.84 7.51
C TYR A 23 0.82 -25.73 6.25
N TRP A 24 1.51 -25.34 5.17
CA TRP A 24 1.51 -26.10 3.92
C TRP A 24 2.25 -27.44 4.06
N ASN A 25 3.28 -27.50 4.89
CA ASN A 25 4.08 -28.70 5.14
C ASN A 25 3.71 -29.42 6.45
N ASP A 26 2.54 -29.14 7.04
CA ASP A 26 2.10 -29.84 8.23
C ASP A 26 1.76 -31.29 7.89
N ASP A 27 2.48 -32.22 8.52
CA ASP A 27 2.28 -33.66 8.41
C ASP A 27 1.58 -34.24 9.66
N GLY A 28 0.97 -33.38 10.47
CA GLY A 28 0.35 -33.73 11.74
C GLY A 28 1.31 -33.90 12.92
N THR A 29 2.63 -33.71 12.70
CA THR A 29 3.63 -33.88 13.76
C THR A 29 4.14 -32.54 14.31
N ASP A 30 4.57 -32.54 15.58
CA ASP A 30 5.12 -31.35 16.23
C ASP A 30 6.60 -31.13 15.89
N LYS A 31 6.90 -30.96 14.60
CA LYS A 31 8.28 -30.71 14.11
C LYS A 31 8.64 -29.24 14.12
N GLU A 32 9.90 -28.95 14.45
CA GLU A 32 10.47 -27.62 14.29
C GLU A 32 10.36 -27.11 12.84
N VAL A 33 10.28 -25.79 12.68
CA VAL A 33 10.16 -25.15 11.37
C VAL A 33 11.52 -25.00 10.70
N ALA A 34 11.62 -25.36 9.43
CA ALA A 34 12.83 -25.17 8.62
C ALA A 34 12.88 -23.75 8.06
N LEU A 35 13.57 -22.85 8.75
CA LEU A 35 13.65 -21.42 8.40
C LEU A 35 14.36 -21.17 7.06
N ASP A 36 15.30 -22.03 6.69
CA ASP A 36 16.01 -22.01 5.41
C ASP A 36 15.13 -22.38 4.21
N ARG A 37 14.00 -23.08 4.46
CA ARG A 37 13.05 -23.53 3.45
C ARG A 37 11.89 -22.57 3.18
N ILE A 38 11.79 -21.45 3.91
CA ILE A 38 10.81 -20.38 3.64
C ILE A 38 10.76 -19.94 2.16
N PRO A 39 11.87 -19.87 1.40
CA PRO A 39 11.84 -19.55 -0.02
C PRO A 39 10.95 -20.46 -0.90
N GLU A 40 10.60 -21.65 -0.42
CA GLU A 40 9.68 -22.57 -1.09
C GLU A 40 8.23 -22.07 -1.09
N ILE A 41 7.81 -21.30 -0.08
CA ILE A 41 6.46 -20.71 -0.02
C ILE A 41 6.45 -19.26 -0.50
N SER A 42 7.54 -18.53 -0.25
CA SER A 42 7.57 -17.09 -0.51
C SER A 42 8.94 -16.57 -0.86
N HIS A 43 8.98 -15.83 -1.97
CA HIS A 43 10.18 -15.20 -2.49
C HIS A 43 9.92 -13.73 -2.86
N SER A 44 10.98 -12.93 -2.89
CA SER A 44 10.89 -11.52 -3.30
C SER A 44 10.81 -11.39 -4.81
N GLU A 45 9.98 -10.47 -5.30
CA GLU A 45 9.99 -10.04 -6.70
C GLU A 45 11.29 -9.32 -7.07
N SER A 46 11.86 -8.59 -6.10
CA SER A 46 13.01 -7.71 -6.31
C SER A 46 14.36 -8.43 -6.34
N ARG A 47 14.40 -9.77 -6.43
CA ARG A 47 15.67 -10.53 -6.49
C ARG A 47 16.44 -10.14 -7.75
N LEU A 48 17.69 -9.67 -7.58
CA LEU A 48 18.53 -9.18 -8.68
C LEU A 48 18.64 -10.20 -9.83
N LYS A 49 18.84 -11.47 -9.46
CA LYS A 49 18.94 -12.58 -10.41
C LYS A 49 17.79 -12.64 -11.43
N ARG A 50 16.54 -12.34 -11.00
CA ARG A 50 15.38 -12.35 -11.89
C ARG A 50 15.48 -11.29 -12.99
N TYR A 51 16.05 -10.15 -12.67
CA TYR A 51 16.22 -9.05 -13.61
C TYR A 51 17.40 -9.31 -14.54
N GLU A 52 18.52 -9.85 -14.02
CA GLU A 52 19.69 -10.20 -14.83
C GLU A 52 19.40 -11.38 -15.79
N GLU A 53 18.65 -12.39 -15.35
CA GLU A 53 18.19 -13.49 -16.21
C GLU A 53 17.35 -12.98 -17.39
N LEU A 54 16.46 -12.00 -17.15
CA LEU A 54 15.65 -11.36 -18.20
C LEU A 54 16.44 -10.40 -19.08
N ALA A 55 17.43 -9.70 -18.51
CA ALA A 55 18.29 -8.77 -19.25
C ALA A 55 19.36 -9.50 -20.08
N GLY A 56 19.66 -10.76 -19.76
CA GLY A 56 20.75 -11.54 -20.36
C GLY A 56 22.15 -11.04 -19.99
N GLN A 57 22.27 -10.14 -19.01
CA GLN A 57 23.52 -9.50 -18.59
C GLN A 57 23.39 -8.94 -17.17
N SER A 58 24.52 -8.57 -16.57
CA SER A 58 24.48 -7.83 -15.32
C SER A 58 23.88 -6.43 -15.51
N ILE A 59 23.09 -6.00 -14.52
CA ILE A 59 22.41 -4.70 -14.53
C ILE A 59 22.99 -3.72 -13.51
N ALA A 60 24.16 -4.01 -12.94
CA ALA A 60 24.76 -3.18 -11.88
C ALA A 60 24.97 -1.70 -12.29
N SER A 61 25.22 -1.43 -13.57
CA SER A 61 25.41 -0.08 -14.12
C SER A 61 24.12 0.59 -14.61
N TRP A 62 22.98 -0.09 -14.53
CA TRP A 62 21.72 0.43 -15.04
C TRP A 62 21.14 1.48 -14.10
N ASN A 63 20.54 2.52 -14.67
CA ASN A 63 19.78 3.50 -13.90
C ASN A 63 18.41 2.96 -13.48
N ALA A 64 17.76 3.67 -12.56
CA ALA A 64 16.45 3.31 -12.01
C ALA A 64 15.37 3.08 -13.07
N ALA A 65 15.28 3.96 -14.08
CA ALA A 65 14.27 3.86 -15.13
C ALA A 65 14.45 2.60 -15.98
N ARG A 66 15.70 2.25 -16.31
CA ARG A 66 16.03 1.05 -17.09
C ARG A 66 15.82 -0.23 -16.29
N VAL A 67 16.07 -0.23 -14.98
CA VAL A 67 15.70 -1.37 -14.12
C VAL A 67 14.18 -1.47 -13.99
N ALA A 68 13.48 -0.34 -13.85
CA ALA A 68 12.03 -0.29 -13.74
C ALA A 68 11.36 -0.85 -15.00
N SER A 69 11.87 -0.57 -16.21
CA SER A 69 11.29 -1.07 -17.47
C SER A 69 11.23 -2.60 -17.57
N LEU A 70 12.07 -3.33 -16.83
CA LEU A 70 12.01 -4.80 -16.74
C LEU A 70 10.89 -5.33 -15.85
N ARG A 71 10.31 -4.50 -14.96
CA ARG A 71 9.34 -4.95 -13.94
C ARG A 71 8.13 -5.65 -14.53
N PHE A 72 7.62 -5.17 -15.65
CA PHE A 72 6.49 -5.82 -16.33
C PHE A 72 6.83 -7.26 -16.72
N ALA A 73 7.98 -7.48 -17.36
CA ALA A 73 8.43 -8.80 -17.79
C ALA A 73 8.78 -9.71 -16.60
N VAL A 74 9.42 -9.16 -15.56
CA VAL A 74 9.75 -9.89 -14.33
C VAL A 74 8.48 -10.36 -13.64
N GLN A 75 7.51 -9.49 -13.42
CA GLN A 75 6.26 -9.85 -12.75
C GLN A 75 5.41 -10.79 -13.60
N LYS A 76 5.40 -10.65 -14.93
CA LYS A 76 4.80 -11.65 -15.83
C LYS A 76 5.43 -13.03 -15.64
N SER A 77 6.76 -13.11 -15.64
CA SER A 77 7.51 -14.35 -15.43
C SER A 77 7.20 -14.98 -14.07
N VAL A 78 7.20 -14.17 -13.00
CA VAL A 78 6.81 -14.61 -11.66
C VAL A 78 5.36 -15.15 -11.66
N ALA A 79 4.42 -14.43 -12.26
CA ALA A 79 3.01 -14.80 -12.32
C ALA A 79 2.76 -16.13 -13.04
N MET A 80 3.60 -16.48 -14.02
CA MET A 80 3.54 -17.73 -14.79
C MET A 80 4.16 -18.92 -14.06
N GLN A 81 5.13 -18.67 -13.19
CA GLN A 81 5.87 -19.72 -12.46
C GLN A 81 5.32 -19.97 -11.04
N LEU A 82 4.48 -19.07 -10.53
CA LEU A 82 3.98 -19.12 -9.15
C LEU A 82 3.06 -20.33 -8.93
N LYS A 83 3.42 -21.21 -7.99
CA LYS A 83 2.58 -22.36 -7.62
C LYS A 83 1.37 -21.93 -6.77
N PRO A 84 0.25 -22.69 -6.75
CA PRO A 84 -0.96 -22.31 -6.02
C PRO A 84 -0.82 -22.02 -4.51
N HIS A 85 0.18 -22.56 -3.81
CA HIS A 85 0.43 -22.23 -2.40
C HIS A 85 1.32 -20.99 -2.23
N GLN A 86 2.05 -20.58 -3.25
CA GLN A 86 3.08 -19.56 -3.08
C GLN A 86 2.56 -18.12 -3.08
N VAL A 87 3.22 -17.26 -2.30
CA VAL A 87 3.00 -15.81 -2.25
C VAL A 87 4.28 -15.07 -2.56
N VAL A 88 4.18 -13.91 -3.22
CA VAL A 88 5.34 -13.09 -3.59
C VAL A 88 5.50 -11.96 -2.59
N LYS A 89 6.66 -11.90 -1.95
CA LYS A 89 7.02 -10.83 -1.02
C LYS A 89 7.37 -9.55 -1.78
N THR A 90 6.93 -8.41 -1.28
CA THR A 90 7.46 -7.10 -1.69
C THR A 90 7.48 -6.12 -0.51
N HIS A 91 8.48 -5.23 -0.48
CA HIS A 91 8.42 -4.01 0.33
C HIS A 91 8.21 -2.77 -0.52
N SER A 92 8.01 -2.89 -1.83
CA SER A 92 7.83 -1.71 -2.66
C SER A 92 6.45 -1.07 -2.42
N VAL A 93 6.42 0.26 -2.35
CA VAL A 93 5.21 1.07 -2.47
C VAL A 93 4.50 0.76 -3.79
N ARG A 94 3.16 0.88 -3.84
CA ARG A 94 2.41 0.82 -5.09
C ARG A 94 2.46 2.18 -5.80
N ALA A 95 3.61 2.48 -6.40
CA ALA A 95 3.85 3.72 -7.17
C ALA A 95 4.35 3.42 -8.60
N ARG A 96 4.71 4.48 -9.33
CA ARG A 96 5.33 4.39 -10.66
C ARG A 96 6.72 5.03 -10.64
N ILE A 97 7.67 4.45 -11.36
CA ILE A 97 9.01 5.01 -11.60
C ILE A 97 9.21 5.10 -13.11
N ALA A 98 9.46 6.30 -13.62
CA ALA A 98 9.55 6.56 -15.07
C ALA A 98 8.35 5.96 -15.84
N ASP A 99 7.14 6.22 -15.33
CA ASP A 99 5.87 5.68 -15.84
C ASP A 99 5.73 4.15 -15.81
N VAL A 100 6.65 3.44 -15.17
CA VAL A 100 6.52 1.99 -14.99
C VAL A 100 5.96 1.69 -13.60
N PRO A 101 4.81 1.00 -13.49
CA PRO A 101 4.28 0.62 -12.18
C PRO A 101 5.22 -0.35 -11.47
N LEU A 102 5.48 -0.10 -10.19
CA LEU A 102 6.28 -0.99 -9.34
C LEU A 102 5.54 -2.30 -9.06
N ILE A 103 4.20 -2.25 -9.00
CA ILE A 103 3.29 -3.38 -8.85
C ILE A 103 2.35 -3.37 -10.05
N VAL A 104 2.43 -4.39 -10.91
CA VAL A 104 1.69 -4.47 -12.17
C VAL A 104 0.31 -5.07 -11.93
N PRO A 105 -0.78 -4.29 -12.07
CA PRO A 105 -2.13 -4.79 -11.76
C PRO A 105 -2.53 -5.98 -12.65
N GLN A 106 -2.12 -5.99 -13.92
CA GLN A 106 -2.43 -7.05 -14.88
C GLN A 106 -1.92 -8.44 -14.47
N TRP A 107 -0.90 -8.49 -13.61
CA TRP A 107 -0.34 -9.74 -13.11
C TRP A 107 -0.70 -10.00 -11.66
N THR A 108 -1.57 -9.19 -11.04
CA THR A 108 -1.91 -9.27 -9.62
C THR A 108 -3.30 -9.89 -9.42
N ASP A 109 -3.37 -10.98 -8.65
CA ASP A 109 -4.62 -11.61 -8.21
C ASP A 109 -5.19 -10.93 -6.98
N ARG A 110 -4.39 -10.85 -5.90
CA ARG A 110 -4.75 -10.23 -4.62
C ARG A 110 -3.50 -9.86 -3.82
N ALA A 111 -3.69 -9.12 -2.73
CA ALA A 111 -2.61 -8.76 -1.82
C ALA A 111 -3.01 -8.97 -0.35
N ILE A 112 -2.07 -9.42 0.47
CA ILE A 112 -2.10 -9.24 1.91
C ILE A 112 -1.18 -8.06 2.21
N TYR A 113 -1.71 -7.02 2.84
CA TYR A 113 -0.93 -5.89 3.33
C TYR A 113 -0.78 -5.98 4.84
N LEU A 114 0.46 -6.22 5.30
CA LEU A 114 0.77 -6.24 6.72
C LEU A 114 1.11 -4.84 7.20
N LEU A 115 0.29 -4.36 8.13
CA LEU A 115 0.39 -3.06 8.77
C LEU A 115 0.91 -3.25 10.19
N ARG A 116 1.71 -2.31 10.69
CA ARG A 116 2.17 -2.29 12.09
C ARG A 116 2.26 -0.85 12.55
N HIS A 117 2.04 -0.63 13.84
CA HIS A 117 2.18 0.68 14.46
C HIS A 117 3.53 1.31 14.08
N PRO A 118 3.56 2.53 13.52
CA PRO A 118 4.79 3.10 12.96
C PRO A 118 5.89 3.25 14.01
N MET A 119 5.53 3.53 15.26
CA MET A 119 6.51 3.65 16.36
C MET A 119 7.15 2.30 16.74
N ASP A 120 6.42 1.18 16.66
CA ASP A 120 7.02 -0.16 16.84
C ASP A 120 7.90 -0.53 15.64
N VAL A 121 7.56 -0.05 14.44
CA VAL A 121 8.41 -0.21 13.26
C VAL A 121 9.73 0.53 13.47
N VAL A 122 9.75 1.74 14.04
CA VAL A 122 10.98 2.49 14.33
C VAL A 122 11.95 1.65 15.17
N ASP A 123 11.53 1.13 16.32
CA ASP A 123 12.39 0.32 17.20
C ASP A 123 12.89 -0.96 16.51
N SER A 124 12.02 -1.64 15.76
CA SER A 124 12.40 -2.86 15.05
C SER A 124 13.34 -2.60 13.87
N TYR A 125 13.18 -1.46 13.20
CA TYR A 125 13.93 -1.11 12.01
C TYR A 125 15.29 -0.50 12.33
N ALA A 126 15.38 0.31 13.38
CA ALA A 126 16.63 0.85 13.91
C ALA A 126 17.63 -0.26 14.21
N ASP A 127 17.21 -1.26 14.98
CA ASP A 127 18.03 -2.42 15.29
C ASP A 127 18.42 -3.21 14.03
N HIS A 128 17.48 -3.50 13.14
CA HIS A 128 17.76 -4.29 11.93
C HIS A 128 18.82 -3.64 11.04
N CYS A 129 18.83 -2.31 10.96
CA CYS A 129 19.78 -1.56 10.16
C CYS A 129 21.05 -1.13 10.92
N GLY A 130 21.10 -1.34 12.24
CA GLY A 130 22.18 -0.84 13.10
C GLY A 130 22.21 0.70 13.18
N LEU A 131 21.03 1.33 13.15
CA LEU A 131 20.85 2.78 13.13
C LEU A 131 20.31 3.29 14.47
N SER A 132 20.51 4.58 14.73
CA SER A 132 19.82 5.24 15.84
C SER A 132 18.31 5.38 15.56
N ILE A 133 17.55 5.60 16.64
CA ILE A 133 16.12 5.88 16.55
C ILE A 133 15.88 7.13 15.68
N ASP A 134 16.65 8.21 15.87
CA ASP A 134 16.49 9.43 15.08
C ASP A 134 16.79 9.25 13.58
N GLN A 135 17.79 8.44 13.24
CA GLN A 135 18.07 8.09 11.85
C GLN A 135 16.90 7.34 11.24
N THR A 136 16.31 6.41 11.99
CA THR A 136 15.19 5.58 11.54
C THR A 136 13.90 6.40 11.39
N VAL A 137 13.60 7.29 12.33
CA VAL A 137 12.51 8.27 12.21
C VAL A 137 12.68 9.10 10.94
N ARG A 138 13.87 9.68 10.70
CA ARG A 138 14.13 10.45 9.46
C ARG A 138 13.91 9.62 8.20
N MET A 139 14.27 8.33 8.20
CA MET A 139 14.03 7.45 7.05
C MET A 139 12.55 7.17 6.84
N MET A 140 11.79 6.90 7.90
CA MET A 140 10.36 6.61 7.83
C MET A 140 9.51 7.83 7.41
N CYS A 141 10.00 9.04 7.67
CA CYS A 141 9.39 10.29 7.22
C CYS A 141 9.80 10.67 5.78
N ASN A 142 10.81 10.02 5.19
CA ASN A 142 11.39 10.42 3.91
C ASN A 142 10.66 9.81 2.70
N ARG A 143 10.07 10.64 1.86
CA ARG A 143 9.37 10.20 0.63
C ARG A 143 10.27 9.58 -0.44
N ALA A 144 11.58 9.80 -0.37
CA ALA A 144 12.57 9.19 -1.26
C ALA A 144 13.20 7.91 -0.67
N HIS A 145 12.68 7.41 0.45
CA HIS A 145 13.24 6.26 1.15
C HIS A 145 13.20 4.99 0.30
N ARG A 146 14.29 4.24 0.34
CA ARG A 146 14.54 3.06 -0.49
C ARG A 146 15.50 2.09 0.19
N VAL A 147 15.37 0.81 -0.15
CA VAL A 147 16.21 -0.28 0.36
C VAL A 147 16.64 -1.22 -0.77
N GLY A 148 17.60 -2.11 -0.49
CA GLY A 148 18.18 -3.00 -1.50
C GLY A 148 19.29 -2.30 -2.30
N GLY A 149 19.57 -2.79 -3.51
CA GLY A 149 20.73 -2.34 -4.30
C GLY A 149 22.06 -2.85 -3.75
N ASP A 150 22.03 -3.92 -2.97
CA ASP A 150 23.16 -4.53 -2.24
C ASP A 150 23.80 -5.71 -2.99
N GLY A 151 23.53 -5.83 -4.30
CA GLY A 151 23.98 -6.96 -5.12
C GLY A 151 23.15 -8.23 -4.97
N LYS A 152 22.15 -8.28 -4.08
CA LYS A 152 21.19 -9.40 -3.96
C LYS A 152 19.80 -9.02 -4.44
N MET A 153 19.40 -7.77 -4.22
CA MET A 153 18.10 -7.24 -4.60
C MET A 153 18.27 -5.98 -5.46
N VAL A 154 17.37 -5.80 -6.43
CA VAL A 154 17.17 -4.47 -7.04
C VAL A 154 16.58 -3.52 -6.00
N VAL A 155 16.70 -2.21 -6.26
CA VAL A 155 16.14 -1.18 -5.39
C VAL A 155 14.63 -1.36 -5.22
N GLN A 156 14.20 -1.39 -3.96
CA GLN A 156 12.80 -1.32 -3.53
C GLN A 156 12.54 0.10 -3.04
N TYR A 157 11.51 0.73 -3.60
CA TYR A 157 11.10 2.09 -3.23
C TYR A 157 10.06 1.99 -2.12
N LEU A 158 10.29 2.66 -1.01
CA LEU A 158 9.42 2.55 0.17
C LEU A 158 8.50 3.77 0.31
N ASP A 159 8.99 4.97 -0.03
CA ASP A 159 8.34 6.23 0.38
C ASP A 159 8.31 6.35 1.93
N SER A 160 7.60 7.35 2.45
CA SER A 160 7.34 7.45 3.90
C SER A 160 6.40 6.32 4.36
N TRP A 161 6.35 6.05 5.67
CA TRP A 161 5.44 5.03 6.20
C TRP A 161 3.98 5.29 5.79
N SER A 162 3.50 6.52 5.95
CA SER A 162 2.11 6.88 5.62
C SER A 162 1.81 6.70 4.14
N GLU A 163 2.71 7.11 3.26
CA GLU A 163 2.54 6.98 1.82
C GLU A 163 2.62 5.52 1.37
N HIS A 164 3.47 4.72 2.01
CA HIS A 164 3.50 3.29 1.79
C HIS A 164 2.16 2.65 2.15
N VAL A 165 1.63 2.92 3.34
CA VAL A 165 0.32 2.42 3.78
C VAL A 165 -0.80 2.91 2.86
N ARG A 166 -0.81 4.20 2.53
CA ARG A 166 -1.80 4.81 1.63
C ARG A 166 -1.82 4.10 0.29
N SER A 167 -0.64 3.87 -0.30
CA SER A 167 -0.53 3.21 -1.61
C SER A 167 -1.15 1.82 -1.65
N TRP A 168 -1.09 1.06 -0.55
CA TRP A 168 -1.61 -0.31 -0.48
C TRP A 168 -3.05 -0.40 0.03
N THR A 169 -3.65 0.70 0.48
CA THR A 169 -4.98 0.68 1.14
C THR A 169 -5.99 1.65 0.54
N GLU A 170 -5.56 2.60 -0.29
CA GLU A 170 -6.45 3.47 -1.05
C GLU A 170 -6.45 3.14 -2.53
N ASN A 171 -7.58 3.31 -3.22
CA ASN A 171 -7.69 3.16 -4.67
C ASN A 171 -7.05 1.84 -5.16
N VAL A 172 -7.31 0.74 -4.43
CA VAL A 172 -6.82 -0.59 -4.76
C VAL A 172 -7.73 -1.21 -5.81
N PHE A 173 -7.13 -1.80 -6.85
CA PHE A 173 -7.85 -2.36 -8.00
C PHE A 173 -7.88 -3.90 -7.98
N PHE A 174 -7.47 -4.50 -6.87
CA PHE A 174 -7.47 -5.93 -6.63
C PHE A 174 -7.81 -6.19 -5.16
N PRO A 175 -8.39 -7.36 -4.83
CA PRO A 175 -8.69 -7.73 -3.45
C PRO A 175 -7.45 -7.57 -2.57
N THR A 176 -7.57 -6.82 -1.48
CA THR A 176 -6.46 -6.55 -0.57
C THR A 176 -6.90 -6.77 0.88
N LEU A 177 -6.38 -7.81 1.51
CA LEU A 177 -6.59 -8.09 2.93
C LEU A 177 -5.57 -7.29 3.76
N VAL A 178 -6.05 -6.36 4.59
CA VAL A 178 -5.20 -5.61 5.53
C VAL A 178 -5.18 -6.33 6.87
N VAL A 179 -3.98 -6.63 7.38
CA VAL A 179 -3.79 -7.27 8.68
C VAL A 179 -2.84 -6.44 9.51
N ARG A 180 -3.31 -5.95 10.67
CA ARG A 180 -2.44 -5.29 11.65
C ARG A 180 -1.66 -6.34 12.42
N TYR A 181 -0.39 -6.08 12.65
CA TYR A 181 0.50 -6.97 13.39
C TYR A 181 0.01 -7.18 14.82
N GLU A 182 -0.54 -6.13 15.41
CA GLU A 182 -1.09 -6.08 16.76
C GLU A 182 -2.25 -7.06 16.91
N ASP A 183 -3.19 -7.08 15.95
CA ASP A 183 -4.30 -8.03 15.99
C ASP A 183 -3.85 -9.47 15.71
N LEU A 184 -2.86 -9.64 14.82
CA LEU A 184 -2.29 -10.95 14.54
C LEU A 184 -1.60 -11.55 15.77
N VAL A 185 -0.95 -10.71 16.59
CA VAL A 185 -0.36 -11.14 17.86
C VAL A 185 -1.43 -11.42 18.90
N ALA A 186 -2.46 -10.57 19.00
CA ALA A 186 -3.52 -10.72 20.00
C ALA A 186 -4.41 -11.94 19.72
N ASN A 187 -4.79 -12.17 18.46
CA ASN A 187 -5.75 -13.18 18.04
C ASN A 187 -5.24 -13.98 16.82
N PRO A 188 -4.13 -14.74 16.96
CA PRO A 188 -3.49 -15.41 15.82
C PRO A 188 -4.42 -16.38 15.08
N GLY A 189 -5.26 -17.14 15.79
CA GLY A 189 -6.24 -18.06 15.18
C GLY A 189 -7.13 -17.37 14.15
N ARG A 190 -7.84 -16.34 14.60
CA ARG A 190 -8.75 -15.52 13.78
C ARG A 190 -8.07 -14.95 12.54
N PHE A 191 -6.90 -14.31 12.70
CA PHE A 191 -6.24 -13.62 11.59
C PHE A 191 -5.49 -14.56 10.65
N PHE A 192 -4.93 -15.67 11.14
CA PHE A 192 -4.34 -16.68 10.26
C PHE A 192 -5.40 -17.46 9.49
N GLU A 193 -6.55 -17.78 10.10
CA GLU A 193 -7.71 -18.33 9.39
C GLU A 193 -8.16 -17.40 8.26
N ALA A 194 -8.26 -16.09 8.53
CA ALA A 194 -8.60 -15.09 7.52
C ALA A 194 -7.57 -15.03 6.39
N ILE A 195 -6.27 -15.06 6.71
CA ILE A 195 -5.18 -15.10 5.72
C ILE A 195 -5.28 -16.36 4.85
N LEU A 196 -5.48 -17.54 5.46
CA LEU A 196 -5.59 -18.81 4.74
C LEU A 196 -6.80 -18.81 3.81
N SER A 197 -7.96 -18.42 4.33
CA SER A 197 -9.21 -18.31 3.56
C SER A 197 -9.06 -17.33 2.40
N PHE A 198 -8.46 -16.16 2.66
CA PHE A 198 -8.21 -15.15 1.64
C PHE A 198 -7.23 -15.61 0.56
N LEU A 199 -6.27 -16.47 0.88
CA LEU A 199 -5.35 -17.08 -0.10
C LEU A 199 -5.93 -18.33 -0.79
N GLY A 200 -7.11 -18.80 -0.38
CA GLY A 200 -7.76 -20.00 -0.90
C GLY A 200 -7.18 -21.32 -0.37
N TYR A 201 -6.57 -21.29 0.81
CA TYR A 201 -6.12 -22.50 1.49
C TYR A 201 -7.31 -23.22 2.16
N PRO A 202 -7.33 -24.56 2.19
CA PRO A 202 -8.24 -25.28 3.06
C PRO A 202 -7.87 -24.99 4.52
N VAL A 203 -8.85 -24.53 5.30
CA VAL A 203 -8.71 -24.28 6.73
C VAL A 203 -9.05 -25.57 7.48
N ASP A 204 -8.10 -26.04 8.28
CA ASP A 204 -8.22 -27.16 9.19
C ASP A 204 -7.83 -26.66 10.59
N GLU A 205 -8.77 -26.72 11.53
CA GLU A 205 -8.61 -26.08 12.84
C GLU A 205 -7.45 -26.68 13.63
N ASP A 206 -7.32 -28.00 13.65
CA ASP A 206 -6.25 -28.67 14.38
C ASP A 206 -4.88 -28.32 13.79
N ARG A 207 -4.78 -28.27 12.45
CA ARG A 207 -3.57 -27.83 11.74
C ARG A 207 -3.26 -26.36 12.02
N LEU A 208 -4.27 -25.50 12.03
CA LEU A 208 -4.13 -24.08 12.33
C LEU A 208 -3.53 -23.90 13.74
N GLN A 209 -4.13 -24.50 14.75
CA GLN A 209 -3.66 -24.40 16.14
C GLN A 209 -2.26 -24.98 16.32
N ARG A 210 -1.97 -26.16 15.74
CA ARG A 210 -0.60 -26.71 15.76
C ARG A 210 0.40 -25.77 15.10
N THR A 211 0.05 -25.20 13.94
CA THR A 211 0.96 -24.30 13.21
C THR A 211 1.21 -23.01 13.99
N ILE A 212 0.20 -22.44 14.63
CA ILE A 212 0.35 -21.26 15.51
C ILE A 212 1.34 -21.56 16.64
N GLN A 213 1.20 -22.70 17.31
CA GLN A 213 2.12 -23.11 18.37
C GLN A 213 3.55 -23.27 17.83
N ARG A 214 3.72 -23.99 16.71
CA ARG A 214 5.01 -24.24 16.04
C ARG A 214 5.71 -22.97 15.57
N THR A 215 4.94 -21.92 15.26
CA THR A 215 5.44 -20.63 14.77
C THR A 215 5.36 -19.52 15.82
N SER A 216 5.17 -19.87 17.09
CA SER A 216 5.23 -18.92 18.20
C SER A 216 6.63 -18.28 18.31
N LEU A 217 6.68 -17.04 18.79
CA LEU A 217 7.93 -16.30 18.94
C LEU A 217 8.99 -17.10 19.72
N THR A 218 8.59 -17.71 20.84
CA THR A 218 9.49 -18.50 21.70
C THR A 218 10.12 -19.67 20.93
N ARG A 219 9.34 -20.38 20.11
CA ARG A 219 9.87 -21.49 19.31
C ARG A 219 10.77 -20.99 18.18
N LEU A 220 10.42 -19.89 17.53
CA LEU A 220 11.25 -19.29 16.47
C LEU A 220 12.59 -18.77 17.01
N GLN A 221 12.60 -18.17 18.22
CA GLN A 221 13.83 -17.79 18.92
C GLN A 221 14.69 -19.00 19.25
N GLY A 222 14.09 -20.07 19.77
CA GLY A 222 14.79 -21.32 20.05
C GLY A 222 15.40 -21.94 18.79
N ARG A 223 14.72 -21.82 17.64
CA ARG A 223 15.20 -22.29 16.35
C ARG A 223 16.33 -21.42 15.79
N GLU A 224 16.20 -20.10 15.83
CA GLU A 224 17.24 -19.14 15.41
C GLU A 224 18.54 -19.32 16.21
N ALA A 225 18.46 -19.69 17.48
CA ALA A 225 19.64 -19.97 18.30
C ALA A 225 20.41 -21.23 17.85
N LYS A 226 19.73 -22.18 17.19
CA LYS A 226 20.35 -23.41 16.65
C LYS A 226 20.85 -23.21 15.23
N ASP A 227 20.04 -22.56 14.40
CA ASP A 227 20.30 -22.36 12.98
C ASP A 227 20.36 -20.86 12.64
N HIS A 228 21.44 -20.43 12.00
CA HIS A 228 21.57 -19.07 11.52
C HIS A 228 20.40 -18.70 10.60
N PHE A 229 19.69 -17.62 10.90
CA PHE A 229 18.60 -17.15 10.06
C PHE A 229 19.08 -16.20 8.96
N CYS A 230 18.87 -16.55 7.69
CA CYS A 230 19.43 -15.81 6.55
C CYS A 230 18.86 -14.39 6.34
N GLU A 231 17.75 -14.04 6.99
CA GLU A 231 17.21 -12.66 6.98
C GLU A 231 17.69 -11.80 8.16
N LEU A 232 18.50 -12.36 9.08
CA LEU A 232 19.24 -11.57 10.05
C LEU A 232 20.24 -10.68 9.30
N SER A 233 20.22 -9.39 9.63
CA SER A 233 21.14 -8.42 9.06
C SER A 233 22.47 -8.48 9.81
N ASP A 234 23.58 -8.49 9.08
CA ASP A 234 24.93 -8.38 9.66
C ASP A 234 25.12 -7.07 10.46
N ARG A 235 24.24 -6.09 10.24
CA ARG A 235 24.22 -4.80 10.94
C ARG A 235 23.33 -4.82 12.19
N SER A 236 22.67 -5.93 12.49
CA SER A 236 21.73 -5.99 13.61
C SER A 236 22.43 -5.71 14.94
N ALA A 237 21.97 -4.67 15.66
CA ALA A 237 22.56 -4.29 16.94
C ALA A 237 22.33 -5.36 18.03
N GLY A 238 21.14 -5.97 18.05
CA GLY A 238 20.73 -6.99 19.01
C GLY A 238 21.12 -8.43 18.67
N GLY A 239 21.72 -8.67 17.49
CA GLY A 239 22.23 -9.98 17.06
C GLY A 239 21.17 -11.08 16.92
N ARG A 240 19.87 -10.72 16.92
CA ARG A 240 18.73 -11.65 16.81
C ARG A 240 17.66 -11.05 15.90
N PHE A 241 17.08 -11.88 15.04
CA PHE A 241 15.98 -11.50 14.17
C PHE A 241 14.65 -11.54 14.92
N PHE A 242 14.39 -12.63 15.66
CA PHE A 242 13.19 -12.79 16.47
C PHE A 242 13.38 -12.14 17.84
N ARG A 243 13.23 -10.82 17.89
CA ARG A 243 13.48 -10.04 19.11
C ARG A 243 12.34 -10.10 20.11
N HIS A 244 11.44 -9.12 20.11
CA HIS A 244 10.45 -8.99 21.17
C HIS A 244 9.09 -9.55 20.76
N GLY A 245 8.74 -9.49 19.47
CA GLY A 245 7.50 -10.03 18.93
C GLY A 245 6.22 -9.54 19.65
N VAL A 246 6.28 -8.38 20.29
CA VAL A 246 5.17 -7.74 21.00
C VAL A 246 4.80 -6.42 20.32
N ALA A 247 3.56 -6.00 20.57
CA ALA A 247 3.06 -4.67 20.27
C ALA A 247 3.34 -3.70 21.43
N GLY A 248 3.52 -2.42 21.14
CA GLY A 248 3.59 -1.34 22.13
C GLY A 248 4.96 -1.15 22.79
N ARG A 249 6.01 -1.86 22.35
CA ARG A 249 7.34 -1.71 22.96
C ARG A 249 7.92 -0.31 22.77
N TRP A 250 7.52 0.36 21.69
CA TRP A 250 7.96 1.72 21.41
C TRP A 250 7.75 2.69 22.58
N MET A 251 6.73 2.48 23.42
CA MET A 251 6.42 3.34 24.58
C MET A 251 7.54 3.38 25.62
N SER A 252 8.37 2.33 25.70
CA SER A 252 9.53 2.29 26.62
C SER A 252 10.86 2.62 25.94
N VAL A 253 10.84 2.97 24.64
CA VAL A 253 12.05 3.12 23.81
C VAL A 253 12.16 4.50 23.19
N LEU A 254 11.06 5.06 22.69
CA LEU A 254 11.04 6.36 22.04
C LEU A 254 10.88 7.48 23.08
N SER A 255 11.55 8.61 22.84
CA SER A 255 11.29 9.85 23.60
C SER A 255 10.02 10.54 23.11
N ASP A 256 9.44 11.39 23.95
CA ASP A 256 8.25 12.19 23.60
C ASP A 256 8.46 13.04 22.35
N GLU A 257 9.69 13.53 22.12
CA GLU A 257 10.05 14.28 20.91
C GLU A 257 10.00 13.40 19.66
N GLN A 258 10.48 12.16 19.74
CA GLN A 258 10.44 11.20 18.63
C GLN A 258 9.01 10.76 18.34
N VAL A 259 8.20 10.54 19.38
CA VAL A 259 6.76 10.26 19.28
C VAL A 259 6.06 11.41 18.58
N SER A 260 6.29 12.65 19.02
CA SER A 260 5.67 13.86 18.46
C SER A 260 5.98 14.04 16.98
N ARG A 261 7.23 13.77 16.55
CA ARG A 261 7.63 13.83 15.14
C ARG A 261 6.94 12.79 14.28
N MET A 262 6.83 11.55 14.78
CA MET A 262 6.12 10.48 14.08
C MET A 262 4.62 10.77 13.99
N ASP A 263 4.01 11.30 15.05
CA ASP A 263 2.59 11.67 15.08
C ASP A 263 2.29 12.82 14.11
N ALA A 264 3.14 13.86 14.08
CA ALA A 264 2.99 14.98 13.15
C ALA A 264 2.97 14.53 11.67
N ASP A 265 3.84 13.61 11.28
CA ASP A 265 3.97 13.17 9.89
C ASP A 265 2.98 12.07 9.49
N HIS A 266 2.41 11.33 10.46
CA HIS A 266 1.69 10.09 10.18
C HIS A 266 0.32 9.94 10.85
N SER A 267 -0.11 10.93 11.66
CA SER A 267 -1.38 10.91 12.40
C SER A 267 -2.59 10.57 11.54
N GLU A 268 -2.72 11.15 10.33
CA GLU A 268 -3.85 10.86 9.43
C GLU A 268 -3.99 9.35 9.16
N MET A 269 -2.90 8.70 8.73
CA MET A 269 -2.89 7.27 8.42
C MET A 269 -2.91 6.39 9.67
N MET A 270 -2.33 6.86 10.78
CA MET A 270 -2.43 6.19 12.07
C MET A 270 -3.88 6.12 12.54
N LEU A 271 -4.57 7.26 12.62
CA LEU A 271 -5.95 7.36 13.09
C LEU A 271 -6.90 6.52 12.23
N ARG A 272 -6.70 6.51 10.91
CA ARG A 272 -7.49 5.69 9.99
C ARG A 272 -7.47 4.19 10.34
N PHE A 273 -6.35 3.69 10.86
CA PHE A 273 -6.20 2.28 11.25
C PHE A 273 -6.27 2.07 12.77
N GLY A 274 -6.82 3.05 13.50
CA GLY A 274 -7.02 2.96 14.95
C GLY A 274 -5.73 3.05 15.76
N TYR A 275 -4.65 3.57 15.18
CA TYR A 275 -3.41 3.85 15.90
C TYR A 275 -3.42 5.26 16.48
N ARG A 276 -2.84 5.38 17.67
CA ARG A 276 -2.79 6.61 18.46
C ARG A 276 -1.43 6.73 19.14
N SER A 277 -0.99 7.96 19.36
CA SER A 277 0.23 8.28 20.09
C SER A 277 0.14 8.01 21.60
N ASP A 278 -1.02 7.58 22.12
CA ASP A 278 -1.18 7.07 23.47
C ASP A 278 -0.92 5.55 23.59
N GLY A 279 -0.65 4.87 22.48
CA GLY A 279 -0.35 3.43 22.45
C GLY A 279 -1.56 2.52 22.56
N ILE A 280 -2.77 3.07 22.67
CA ILE A 280 -4.00 2.28 22.65
C ILE A 280 -4.26 1.86 21.21
N VAL A 281 -4.30 0.55 20.98
CA VAL A 281 -4.72 -0.05 19.72
C VAL A 281 -6.01 -0.82 19.98
N PRO A 282 -7.19 -0.25 19.65
CA PRO A 282 -8.45 -0.97 19.78
C PRO A 282 -8.44 -2.21 18.89
N GLU A 283 -9.13 -3.27 19.31
CA GLU A 283 -9.35 -4.43 18.45
C GLU A 283 -10.03 -4.00 17.14
N SER A 284 -9.62 -4.57 16.02
CA SER A 284 -10.29 -4.34 14.73
C SER A 284 -10.76 -5.64 14.11
N ASP A 285 -11.68 -5.49 13.16
CA ASP A 285 -12.11 -6.58 12.32
C ASP A 285 -11.13 -6.88 11.19
N VAL A 286 -11.38 -8.00 10.51
CA VAL A 286 -10.66 -8.38 9.29
C VAL A 286 -11.18 -7.50 8.15
N HIS A 287 -10.31 -6.72 7.52
CA HIS A 287 -10.69 -5.79 6.46
C HIS A 287 -10.16 -6.23 5.10
N VAL A 288 -11.08 -6.53 4.18
CA VAL A 288 -10.77 -6.79 2.77
C VAL A 288 -11.22 -5.59 1.93
N LEU A 289 -10.30 -5.01 1.19
CA LEU A 289 -10.50 -3.87 0.30
C LEU A 289 -10.57 -4.33 -1.16
N GLY A 290 -11.18 -3.54 -2.04
CA GLY A 290 -11.13 -3.77 -3.50
C GLY A 290 -11.93 -4.97 -4.01
N THR A 291 -12.97 -5.38 -3.28
CA THR A 291 -13.91 -6.47 -3.64
C THR A 291 -15.12 -6.01 -4.46
N ASP A 292 -15.27 -4.72 -4.72
CA ASP A 292 -16.40 -4.20 -5.50
C ASP A 292 -16.15 -4.38 -7.00
N SER A 293 -16.58 -5.53 -7.51
CA SER A 293 -16.89 -5.73 -8.93
C SER A 293 -18.34 -5.34 -9.22
N SER A 294 -18.74 -4.10 -8.91
CA SER A 294 -19.82 -3.31 -9.53
C SER A 294 -20.06 -2.03 -8.72
N PRO A 295 -20.39 -0.88 -9.34
CA PRO A 295 -20.75 0.32 -8.62
C PRO A 295 -22.12 0.10 -7.97
N SER A 296 -22.15 -0.33 -6.72
CA SER A 296 -23.34 -0.21 -5.88
C SER A 296 -23.62 1.28 -5.71
N ARG A 297 -24.60 1.74 -6.48
CA ARG A 297 -25.26 3.04 -6.38
C ARG A 297 -25.70 3.22 -4.93
N VAL A 298 -24.96 4.01 -4.16
CA VAL A 298 -25.45 4.54 -2.89
C VAL A 298 -26.52 5.56 -3.27
N GLU A 299 -27.77 5.13 -3.32
CA GLU A 299 -28.91 6.05 -3.34
C GLU A 299 -28.99 6.68 -1.94
N LEU A 300 -28.58 7.95 -1.86
CA LEU A 300 -28.83 8.78 -0.70
C LEU A 300 -30.33 9.09 -0.62
N PRO A 301 -30.93 9.16 0.58
CA PRO A 301 -32.35 9.44 0.72
C PRO A 301 -32.70 10.81 0.15
N ILE A 302 -33.75 10.86 -0.66
CA ILE A 302 -34.41 12.11 -1.06
C ILE A 302 -35.22 12.58 0.15
N ASP A 303 -34.73 13.59 0.86
CA ASP A 303 -35.52 14.31 1.84
C ASP A 303 -36.22 15.50 1.16
N HIS A 304 -37.54 15.50 1.22
CA HIS A 304 -38.39 16.57 0.73
C HIS A 304 -38.67 17.54 1.88
N GLY A 305 -38.00 18.69 1.91
CA GLY A 305 -38.33 19.69 2.94
C GLY A 305 -37.53 20.97 2.87
N CYS A 306 -38.00 21.91 2.06
CA CYS A 306 -37.56 23.30 2.05
C CYS A 306 -38.04 23.99 3.34
N ASN A 307 -37.15 24.68 4.07
CA ASN A 307 -37.49 25.95 4.72
C ASN A 307 -36.24 26.74 5.15
N ALA A 308 -36.32 28.04 4.93
CA ALA A 308 -35.23 28.99 4.89
C ALA A 308 -34.84 29.61 6.25
N ALA A 309 -33.62 30.15 6.23
CA ALA A 309 -33.12 31.30 6.98
C ALA A 309 -32.75 31.13 8.47
N SER A 310 -31.44 31.06 8.74
CA SER A 310 -30.79 31.95 9.72
C SER A 310 -29.27 31.95 9.54
N THR A 311 -28.74 33.13 9.26
CA THR A 311 -27.35 33.56 9.15
C THR A 311 -26.52 33.22 10.40
N THR A 312 -25.37 32.55 10.26
CA THR A 312 -24.02 32.92 10.78
C THR A 312 -23.06 31.73 10.83
N GLN A 313 -22.08 31.69 9.93
CA GLN A 313 -20.64 31.46 10.20
C GLN A 313 -19.93 31.23 8.86
N ALA A 314 -19.14 32.21 8.44
CA ALA A 314 -18.13 32.03 7.41
C ALA A 314 -17.10 31.03 7.94
N ASN A 315 -17.06 29.84 7.31
CA ASN A 315 -15.98 28.86 7.39
C ASN A 315 -15.88 28.19 6.02
N SER A 316 -15.39 28.93 5.01
CA SER A 316 -14.83 28.28 3.82
C SER A 316 -13.46 27.73 4.20
N LEU A 317 -13.40 26.42 4.43
CA LEU A 317 -12.17 25.64 4.47
C LEU A 317 -12.32 24.46 3.49
N ALA A 318 -12.76 24.75 2.27
CA ALA A 318 -12.64 23.77 1.19
C ALA A 318 -11.14 23.65 0.87
N SER A 319 -10.51 22.55 1.24
CA SER A 319 -9.10 22.34 0.90
C SER A 319 -8.90 22.36 -0.63
N SER A 320 -7.77 22.87 -1.12
CA SER A 320 -7.41 22.86 -2.56
C SER A 320 -7.66 21.49 -3.22
N HIS A 321 -7.42 20.40 -2.49
CA HIS A 321 -7.71 19.04 -2.96
C HIS A 321 -9.21 18.74 -3.13
N ALA A 322 -10.07 19.25 -2.23
CA ALA A 322 -11.53 19.12 -2.34
C ALA A 322 -12.06 19.93 -3.53
N ILE A 323 -11.56 21.15 -3.72
CA ILE A 323 -11.92 22.01 -4.85
C ILE A 323 -11.52 21.34 -6.17
N ARG A 324 -10.29 20.84 -6.28
CA ARG A 324 -9.81 20.08 -7.46
C ARG A 324 -10.68 18.87 -7.77
N ARG A 325 -11.03 18.07 -6.74
CA ARG A 325 -11.91 16.90 -6.93
C ARG A 325 -13.29 17.29 -7.41
N TRP A 326 -13.87 18.35 -6.86
CA TRP A 326 -15.16 18.87 -7.25
C TRP A 326 -15.15 19.41 -8.69
N LEU A 327 -14.13 20.18 -9.07
CA LEU A 327 -13.93 20.68 -10.43
C LEU A 327 -13.76 19.54 -11.44
N VAL A 328 -12.84 18.60 -11.18
CA VAL A 328 -12.59 17.45 -12.06
C VAL A 328 -13.85 16.60 -12.23
N SER A 329 -14.60 16.34 -11.15
CA SER A 329 -15.82 15.54 -11.22
C SER A 329 -16.90 16.18 -12.10
N ASN A 330 -17.09 17.49 -12.01
CA ASN A 330 -18.09 18.19 -12.80
C ASN A 330 -17.65 18.45 -14.24
N LEU A 331 -16.36 18.73 -14.48
CA LEU A 331 -15.82 18.85 -15.85
C LEU A 331 -15.94 17.54 -16.62
N ILE A 332 -15.69 16.39 -15.99
CA ILE A 332 -15.93 15.07 -16.61
C ILE A 332 -17.40 14.86 -16.98
N ARG A 333 -18.32 15.46 -16.22
CA ARG A 333 -19.77 15.42 -16.48
C ARG A 333 -20.22 16.45 -17.53
N GLY A 334 -19.30 17.21 -18.11
CA GLY A 334 -19.58 18.21 -19.14
C GLY A 334 -20.15 19.52 -18.60
N VAL A 335 -20.00 19.81 -17.30
CA VAL A 335 -20.39 21.11 -16.75
C VAL A 335 -19.35 22.15 -17.18
N SER A 336 -19.79 23.25 -17.80
CA SER A 336 -18.89 24.30 -18.27
C SER A 336 -18.23 25.06 -17.10
N PRO A 337 -17.03 25.62 -17.29
CA PRO A 337 -16.37 26.42 -16.26
C PRO A 337 -17.21 27.60 -15.74
N SER A 338 -17.98 28.25 -16.62
CA SER A 338 -18.90 29.33 -16.24
C SER A 338 -19.99 28.84 -15.28
N ARG A 339 -20.57 27.66 -15.56
CA ARG A 339 -21.58 27.05 -14.68
C ARG A 339 -20.99 26.54 -13.37
N LEU A 340 -19.72 26.16 -13.35
CA LEU A 340 -19.01 25.81 -12.11
C LEU A 340 -18.79 27.04 -11.21
N ALA A 341 -18.47 28.19 -11.79
CA ALA A 341 -18.38 29.44 -11.03
C ALA A 341 -19.74 29.83 -10.41
N GLU A 342 -20.85 29.59 -11.10
CA GLU A 342 -22.20 29.83 -10.56
C GLU A 342 -22.56 28.86 -9.42
N MET A 343 -22.18 27.59 -9.54
CA MET A 343 -22.47 26.53 -8.55
C MET A 343 -21.54 26.56 -7.33
N SER A 344 -20.43 27.31 -7.37
CA SER A 344 -19.39 27.30 -6.34
C SER A 344 -19.90 27.80 -4.99
N CYS A 345 -20.70 28.86 -5.02
CA CYS A 345 -21.29 29.50 -3.84
C CYS A 345 -22.19 28.55 -3.06
N GLU A 346 -22.93 27.68 -3.76
CA GLU A 346 -23.80 26.65 -3.14
C GLU A 346 -22.97 25.57 -2.40
N HIS A 347 -21.69 25.44 -2.73
CA HIS A 347 -20.76 24.48 -2.16
C HIS A 347 -19.77 25.12 -1.18
N GLY A 348 -19.94 26.41 -0.86
CA GLY A 348 -19.05 27.15 0.02
C GLY A 348 -17.63 27.34 -0.55
N ILE A 349 -17.50 27.35 -1.88
CA ILE A 349 -16.25 27.61 -2.61
C ILE A 349 -16.31 29.02 -3.16
N GLU A 350 -15.33 29.85 -2.82
CA GLU A 350 -15.27 31.22 -3.35
C GLU A 350 -14.90 31.18 -4.85
N PRO A 351 -15.51 32.02 -5.72
CA PRO A 351 -15.22 32.00 -7.16
C PRO A 351 -13.73 32.16 -7.51
N GLU A 352 -13.00 32.93 -6.70
CA GLU A 352 -11.55 33.13 -6.85
C GLU A 352 -10.75 31.83 -6.62
N GLU A 353 -11.22 30.93 -5.73
CA GLU A 353 -10.58 29.63 -5.49
C GLU A 353 -10.80 28.67 -6.66
N ILE A 354 -11.90 28.83 -7.40
CA ILE A 354 -12.10 28.12 -8.66
C ILE A 354 -11.10 28.59 -9.69
N GLU A 355 -10.91 29.89 -9.88
CA GLU A 355 -9.97 30.41 -10.89
C GLU A 355 -8.54 29.88 -10.67
N ILE A 356 -8.11 29.78 -9.41
CA ILE A 356 -6.79 29.24 -9.04
C ILE A 356 -6.65 27.76 -9.43
N GLU A 357 -7.70 26.96 -9.22
CA GLU A 357 -7.63 25.49 -9.37
C GLU A 357 -8.17 24.98 -10.71
N LEU A 358 -8.81 25.85 -11.50
CA LEU A 358 -9.44 25.51 -12.78
C LEU A 358 -8.41 25.07 -13.82
N ASP A 359 -7.25 25.73 -13.89
CA ASP A 359 -6.18 25.35 -14.82
C ASP A 359 -5.69 23.92 -14.55
N PHE A 360 -5.48 23.57 -13.27
CA PHE A 360 -5.14 22.21 -12.87
C PHE A 360 -6.23 21.21 -13.29
N ALA A 361 -7.50 21.54 -13.05
CA ALA A 361 -8.62 20.66 -13.35
C ALA A 361 -8.80 20.43 -14.86
N LEU A 362 -8.62 21.46 -15.69
CA LEU A 362 -8.70 21.37 -17.16
C LEU A 362 -7.57 20.51 -17.75
N HIS A 363 -6.39 20.49 -17.13
CA HIS A 363 -5.26 19.65 -17.53
C HIS A 363 -5.27 18.25 -16.89
N HIS A 364 -6.29 17.91 -16.10
CA HIS A 364 -6.38 16.61 -15.45
C HIS A 364 -6.61 15.49 -16.50
N PRO A 365 -5.88 14.36 -16.45
CA PRO A 365 -5.98 13.30 -17.48
C PRO A 365 -7.39 12.76 -17.75
N TYR A 366 -8.23 12.69 -16.72
CA TYR A 366 -9.64 12.29 -16.87
C TYR A 366 -10.51 13.35 -17.54
N VAL A 367 -10.22 14.64 -17.33
CA VAL A 367 -10.92 15.74 -18.00
C VAL A 367 -10.49 15.79 -19.46
N LEU A 368 -9.18 15.71 -19.74
CA LEU A 368 -8.66 15.61 -21.10
C LEU A 368 -9.23 14.39 -21.84
N GLY A 369 -9.25 13.22 -21.20
CA GLY A 369 -9.86 12.02 -21.79
C GLY A 369 -11.37 12.14 -22.02
N ALA A 370 -12.09 12.85 -21.16
CA ALA A 370 -13.51 13.13 -21.35
C ALA A 370 -13.75 14.12 -22.50
N LEU A 371 -12.93 15.17 -22.61
CA LEU A 371 -12.97 16.13 -23.70
C LEU A 371 -12.59 15.49 -25.05
N ASP A 372 -11.59 14.61 -25.08
CA ASP A 372 -11.24 13.82 -26.26
C ASP A 372 -12.38 12.87 -26.66
N ALA A 373 -13.03 12.22 -25.69
CA ALA A 373 -14.18 11.37 -25.97
C ALA A 373 -15.41 12.17 -26.48
N LEU A 374 -15.56 13.43 -26.05
CA LEU A 374 -16.57 14.35 -26.55
C LEU A 374 -16.22 14.88 -27.95
N SER A 375 -14.95 15.17 -28.24
CA SER A 375 -14.49 15.61 -29.57
C SER A 375 -14.62 14.50 -30.62
N VAL A 376 -14.41 13.24 -30.22
CA VAL A 376 -14.64 12.06 -31.06
C VAL A 376 -16.14 11.83 -31.32
N LYS A 377 -17.02 12.21 -30.38
CA LYS A 377 -18.47 12.15 -30.56
C LYS A 377 -19.05 13.31 -31.37
N SER A 378 -18.41 14.49 -31.37
CA SER A 378 -18.83 15.63 -32.20
C SER A 378 -18.28 15.60 -33.63
N CYS A 379 -17.32 14.71 -33.93
CA CYS A 379 -16.77 14.51 -35.28
C CYS A 379 -17.64 13.60 -36.19
N CYS A 380 -18.97 13.75 -36.13
CA CYS A 380 -19.90 13.19 -37.13
C CYS A 380 -20.75 14.24 -37.85
N SER A 381 -20.60 15.54 -37.55
CA SER A 381 -21.39 16.60 -38.20
C SER A 381 -20.61 17.78 -38.79
N CYS A 382 -19.27 17.82 -38.75
CA CYS A 382 -18.49 18.96 -39.27
C CYS A 382 -17.42 18.57 -40.30
N ALA A 383 -17.66 17.51 -41.09
CA ALA A 383 -16.79 17.15 -42.21
C ALA A 383 -17.12 17.97 -43.47
N SER A 384 -16.90 19.28 -43.43
CA SER A 384 -16.67 20.08 -44.63
C SER A 384 -15.94 21.37 -44.27
N GLU A 385 -14.76 21.52 -44.87
CA GLU A 385 -13.89 22.70 -44.94
C GLU A 385 -12.75 22.82 -43.90
N GLY A 386 -11.53 22.58 -44.41
CA GLY A 386 -10.39 23.48 -44.22
C GLY A 386 -9.62 23.40 -42.90
N SER A 387 -8.32 23.12 -43.00
CA SER A 387 -7.31 23.17 -41.92
C SER A 387 -7.53 24.26 -40.87
N MET A 388 -7.48 23.91 -39.58
CA MET A 388 -7.04 24.85 -38.54
C MET A 388 -6.53 24.14 -37.29
N ASN A 389 -5.32 24.52 -36.89
CA ASN A 389 -4.79 24.35 -35.53
C ASN A 389 -5.64 25.16 -34.54
N SER A 390 -5.62 24.74 -33.27
CA SER A 390 -6.11 25.41 -32.04
C SER A 390 -7.53 25.04 -31.57
N LEU A 391 -7.56 24.39 -30.39
CA LEU A 391 -8.34 24.66 -29.16
C LEU A 391 -9.51 25.67 -29.14
N GLN A 392 -10.27 25.84 -30.22
CA GLN A 392 -11.53 26.59 -30.21
C GLN A 392 -12.67 25.75 -30.78
N CYS A 393 -13.28 24.93 -29.92
CA CYS A 393 -14.68 24.55 -29.99
C CYS A 393 -15.10 24.04 -28.61
N ILE A 394 -15.23 24.98 -27.67
CA ILE A 394 -16.14 24.81 -26.54
C ILE A 394 -17.51 25.16 -27.12
N CYS A 395 -18.30 24.16 -27.48
CA CYS A 395 -19.70 24.35 -27.83
C CYS A 395 -20.52 24.31 -26.53
N GLU A 396 -21.05 25.49 -26.16
CA GLU A 396 -22.12 25.85 -25.20
C GLU A 396 -22.22 25.12 -23.85
#